data_AF-A0A6V8NC05-F1
#
_entry.id   AF-A0A6V8NC05-F1
#
_cell.length_a   1.000
_cell.length_b   1.000
_cell.length_c   1.000
_cell.angle_alpha   90.00
_cell.angle_beta   90.00
_cell.angle_gamma   90.00
#
_symmetry.space_group_name_H-M   'P 1'
#
loop_
_entity.id
_entity.type
_entity.pdbx_description
1 polymer ?
#
loop_
_entity_poly.entity_id
_entity_poly.type
_entity_poly.pdbx_seq_one_letter_code
_entity_poly.pdbx_strand_id
1 'polypeptide(L)'
;MSYGQRVLRNYRIMAPSNFHRSNQRIAANLGDKSKIAERVWASNPGLITNYLATSARHDTFYHQAQLGSKVDIAQRDALQAQLVIFLDEIAAILELAAVYDPNILIVSGFDLAKERRGHPRIKSAAAAAHAAHAADGEGQSGS
;
A
#
# COMPACT_ATOMS: atom_id res chain seq x y z
N MET A 1 20.26 -1.58 10.04
CA MET A 1 18.91 -2.00 10.42
C MET A 1 17.97 -1.52 9.32
N SER A 2 17.46 -2.42 8.47
CA SER A 2 16.45 -2.04 7.47
C SER A 2 15.16 -1.75 8.23
N TYR A 3 14.56 -0.59 7.98
CA TYR A 3 13.28 -0.25 8.56
C TYR A 3 12.24 -1.13 7.86
N GLY A 4 11.71 -2.11 8.59
CA GLY A 4 10.79 -3.11 8.05
C GLY A 4 9.67 -2.47 7.23
N GLN A 5 9.33 -3.08 6.09
CA GLN A 5 8.20 -2.67 5.28
C GLN A 5 6.95 -2.60 6.17
N ARG A 6 6.16 -1.53 6.00
CA ARG A 6 4.91 -1.33 6.74
C ARG A 6 3.75 -1.17 5.78
N VAL A 7 2.59 -1.63 6.21
CA VAL A 7 1.33 -1.41 5.49
C VAL A 7 0.99 0.08 5.47
N LEU A 8 0.59 0.59 4.33
CA LEU A 8 0.04 1.94 4.23
C LEU A 8 -1.45 1.88 4.61
N ARG A 9 -1.85 2.64 5.65
CA ARG A 9 -3.25 2.72 6.09
C ARG A 9 -4.07 3.75 5.30
N ASN A 10 -3.78 3.90 4.01
CA ASN A 10 -4.50 4.82 3.12
C ASN A 10 -5.98 4.44 2.97
N TYR A 11 -6.32 3.15 3.10
CA TYR A 11 -7.70 2.64 3.06
C TYR A 11 -8.64 3.30 4.07
N ARG A 12 -8.13 3.93 5.14
CA ARG A 12 -8.94 4.68 6.13
C ARG A 12 -9.60 5.94 5.56
N ILE A 13 -9.03 6.51 4.50
CA ILE A 13 -9.46 7.80 3.93
C ILE A 13 -9.75 7.71 2.43
N MET A 14 -9.82 6.50 1.87
CA MET A 14 -10.07 6.29 0.45
C MET A 14 -11.50 6.66 0.06
N ALA A 15 -11.64 7.25 -1.12
CA ALA A 15 -12.93 7.36 -1.79
C ALA A 15 -13.51 5.95 -2.07
N PRO A 16 -14.86 5.79 -2.11
CA PRO A 16 -15.50 4.48 -2.18
C PRO A 16 -15.02 3.57 -3.33
N SER A 17 -14.79 4.12 -4.52
CA SER A 17 -14.30 3.35 -5.68
C SER A 17 -12.88 2.80 -5.48
N ASN A 18 -11.99 3.62 -4.91
CA ASN A 18 -10.61 3.21 -4.62
C ASN A 18 -10.58 2.22 -3.45
N PHE A 19 -11.41 2.45 -2.43
CA PHE A 19 -11.56 1.53 -1.31
C PHE A 19 -12.00 0.16 -1.79
N HIS A 20 -13.08 0.10 -2.58
CA HIS A 20 -13.61 -1.14 -3.13
C HIS A 20 -12.54 -1.92 -3.92
N ARG A 21 -11.81 -1.27 -4.83
CA ARG A 21 -10.76 -1.91 -5.62
C ARG A 21 -9.63 -2.46 -4.73
N SER A 22 -9.18 -1.68 -3.76
CA SER A 22 -8.14 -2.08 -2.82
C SER A 22 -8.60 -3.27 -1.97
N ASN A 23 -9.82 -3.20 -1.45
CA ASN A 23 -10.43 -4.25 -0.64
C ASN A 23 -10.58 -5.57 -1.42
N GLN A 24 -11.03 -5.53 -2.68
CA GLN A 24 -11.13 -6.74 -3.51
C GLN A 24 -9.76 -7.37 -3.77
N ARG A 25 -8.73 -6.56 -4.01
CA ARG A 25 -7.36 -7.04 -4.16
C ARG A 25 -6.86 -7.72 -2.88
N ILE A 26 -7.08 -7.11 -1.72
CA ILE A 26 -6.67 -7.67 -0.42
C ILE A 26 -7.44 -8.97 -0.15
N ALA A 27 -8.77 -8.97 -0.32
CA ALA A 27 -9.60 -10.14 -0.12
C ALA A 27 -9.18 -11.32 -1.01
N ALA A 28 -8.90 -11.09 -2.30
CA ALA A 28 -8.42 -12.13 -3.20
C ALA A 28 -7.06 -12.73 -2.76
N ASN A 29 -6.17 -11.90 -2.22
CA ASN A 29 -4.86 -12.35 -1.76
C ASN A 29 -4.90 -13.07 -0.41
N LEU A 30 -5.74 -12.61 0.52
CA LEU A 30 -5.91 -13.25 1.83
C LEU A 30 -6.76 -14.53 1.76
N GLY A 31 -7.68 -14.62 0.79
CA GLY A 31 -8.47 -15.84 0.54
C GLY A 31 -7.65 -16.98 -0.08
N ASP A 32 -6.51 -16.68 -0.68
CA ASP A 32 -5.59 -17.67 -1.23
C ASP A 32 -4.69 -18.26 -0.12
N LYS A 33 -5.14 -19.38 0.45
CA LYS A 33 -4.45 -20.09 1.54
C LYS A 33 -3.02 -20.53 1.21
N SER A 34 -2.62 -20.55 -0.06
CA SER A 34 -1.25 -20.91 -0.45
C SER A 34 -0.24 -19.80 -0.13
N LYS A 35 -0.68 -18.54 0.00
CA LYS A 35 0.19 -17.37 0.17
C LYS A 35 0.52 -17.08 1.63
N ILE A 36 -0.41 -17.34 2.54
CA ILE A 36 -0.25 -17.02 3.96
C ILE A 36 -0.69 -18.22 4.79
N ALA A 37 0.28 -18.80 5.50
CA ALA A 37 0.03 -19.97 6.34
C ALA A 37 -0.98 -19.69 7.46
N GLU A 38 -1.86 -20.64 7.75
CA GLU A 38 -2.93 -20.50 8.76
C GLU A 38 -2.40 -20.13 10.16
N ARG A 39 -1.17 -20.56 10.50
CA ARG A 39 -0.50 -20.23 11.77
C ARG A 39 -0.37 -18.73 12.04
N VAL A 40 -0.34 -17.90 11.00
CA VAL A 40 -0.29 -16.42 11.13
C VAL A 40 -1.54 -15.90 11.83
N TRP A 41 -2.67 -16.57 11.63
CA TRP A 41 -3.98 -16.19 12.15
C TRP A 41 -4.33 -16.89 13.46
N ALA A 42 -3.43 -17.68 14.04
CA ALA A 42 -3.73 -18.54 15.19
C ALA A 42 -4.29 -17.78 16.41
N SER A 43 -3.88 -16.52 16.60
CA SER A 43 -4.40 -15.66 17.67
C SER A 43 -5.79 -15.10 17.40
N ASN A 44 -6.29 -15.15 16.16
CA ASN A 44 -7.63 -14.74 15.79
C ASN A 44 -8.19 -15.57 14.62
N PRO A 45 -8.63 -16.82 14.87
CA PRO A 45 -9.01 -17.77 13.82
C PRO A 45 -10.26 -17.36 13.03
N GLY A 46 -11.09 -16.46 13.58
CA GLY A 46 -12.29 -15.95 12.91
C GLY A 46 -12.05 -14.72 12.02
N LEU A 47 -10.90 -14.05 12.16
CA LEU A 47 -10.65 -12.75 11.56
C LEU A 47 -10.79 -12.76 10.04
N ILE A 48 -10.10 -13.69 9.37
CA ILE A 48 -10.09 -13.76 7.91
C ILE A 48 -11.46 -14.17 7.37
N THR A 49 -12.12 -15.15 8.00
CA THR A 49 -13.46 -15.56 7.61
C THR A 49 -14.46 -14.41 7.72
N ASN A 50 -14.44 -13.68 8.83
CA ASN A 50 -15.34 -12.54 9.07
C ASN A 50 -15.05 -11.37 8.12
N TYR A 51 -13.76 -11.09 7.86
CA TYR A 51 -13.33 -10.11 6.89
C TYR A 51 -13.83 -10.46 5.49
N LEU A 52 -13.59 -11.69 5.01
CA LEU A 52 -14.00 -12.12 3.67
C LEU A 52 -15.52 -12.11 3.49
N ALA A 53 -16.28 -12.56 4.49
CA ALA A 53 -17.74 -12.51 4.47
C ALA A 53 -18.26 -11.05 4.45
N THR A 54 -17.61 -10.14 5.16
CA THR A 54 -17.95 -8.72 5.15
C THR A 54 -17.55 -8.05 3.84
N SER A 55 -16.41 -8.45 3.26
CA SER A 55 -15.93 -7.98 1.96
C SER A 55 -16.91 -8.35 0.85
N ALA A 56 -17.41 -9.59 0.84
CA ALA A 56 -18.42 -10.04 -0.12
C ALA A 56 -19.74 -9.26 0.02
N ARG A 57 -20.18 -8.97 1.25
CA ARG A 57 -21.38 -8.12 1.46
C ARG A 57 -21.15 -6.69 0.95
N HIS A 58 -19.98 -6.11 1.23
CA HIS A 58 -19.62 -4.79 0.74
C HIS A 58 -19.60 -4.72 -0.79
N ASP A 59 -19.15 -5.78 -1.46
CA ASP A 59 -19.18 -5.90 -2.93
C ASP A 59 -20.60 -5.71 -3.49
N THR A 60 -21.56 -6.46 -2.95
CA THR A 60 -22.97 -6.37 -3.32
C THR A 60 -23.52 -4.96 -3.13
N PHE A 61 -23.33 -4.36 -1.95
CA PHE A 61 -23.85 -3.02 -1.66
C PHE A 61 -23.11 -1.91 -2.41
N TYR A 62 -21.83 -2.10 -2.75
CA TYR A 62 -21.10 -1.18 -3.59
C TYR A 62 -21.74 -1.04 -4.97
N HIS A 63 -22.11 -2.16 -5.60
CA HIS A 63 -22.79 -2.16 -6.90
C HIS A 63 -24.23 -1.64 -6.82
N GLN A 64 -24.98 -2.02 -5.78
CA GLN A 64 -26.34 -1.51 -5.58
C GLN A 64 -26.37 0.00 -5.35
N ALA A 65 -25.40 0.53 -4.58
CA ALA A 65 -25.28 1.96 -4.32
C ALA A 65 -25.02 2.79 -5.59
N GLN A 66 -24.50 2.21 -6.67
CA GLN A 66 -24.31 2.90 -7.96
C GLN A 66 -25.65 3.29 -8.60
N LEU A 67 -26.76 2.64 -8.22
CA LEU A 67 -28.11 2.96 -8.66
C LEU A 67 -28.72 4.16 -7.91
N GLY A 68 -28.01 4.74 -6.92
CA GLY A 68 -28.40 5.97 -6.24
C GLY A 68 -29.33 5.80 -5.04
N SER A 69 -29.58 4.57 -4.58
CA SER A 69 -30.37 4.28 -3.38
C SER A 69 -29.67 4.76 -2.11
N LYS A 70 -30.32 5.65 -1.34
CA LYS A 70 -29.77 6.19 -0.09
C LYS A 70 -29.52 5.10 0.97
N VAL A 71 -30.37 4.07 1.00
CA VAL A 71 -30.24 2.95 1.94
C VAL A 71 -29.01 2.12 1.60
N ASP A 72 -28.81 1.81 0.31
CA ASP A 72 -27.67 1.00 -0.13
C ASP A 72 -26.34 1.76 0.03
N ILE A 73 -26.36 3.08 -0.20
CA ILE A 73 -25.21 3.96 0.08
C ILE A 73 -24.85 3.91 1.57
N ALA A 74 -25.83 4.06 2.47
CA ALA A 74 -25.59 4.02 3.91
C ALA A 74 -25.06 2.65 4.36
N GLN A 75 -25.59 1.56 3.81
CA GLN A 75 -25.15 0.21 4.12
C GLN A 75 -23.73 -0.07 3.60
N ARG A 76 -23.39 0.40 2.39
CA ARG A 76 -22.02 0.35 1.85
C ARG A 76 -21.06 1.07 2.79
N ASP A 77 -21.41 2.28 3.23
CA ASP A 77 -20.54 3.10 4.08
C ASP A 77 -20.34 2.48 5.46
N ALA A 78 -21.38 1.89 6.04
CA ALA A 78 -21.30 1.12 7.29
C ALA A 78 -20.38 -0.10 7.15
N LEU A 79 -20.51 -0.86 6.05
CA LEU A 79 -19.65 -2.01 5.77
C LEU A 79 -18.21 -1.59 5.50
N GLN A 80 -17.98 -0.47 4.81
CA GLN A 80 -16.64 0.09 4.61
C GLN A 80 -15.98 0.45 5.95
N ALA A 81 -16.72 1.09 6.87
CA ALA A 81 -16.21 1.38 8.21
C ALA A 81 -15.83 0.10 8.99
N GLN A 82 -16.67 -0.94 8.90
CA GLN A 82 -16.37 -2.24 9.50
C GLN A 82 -15.13 -2.91 8.88
N LEU A 83 -15.00 -2.85 7.55
CA LEU A 83 -13.84 -3.39 6.85
C LEU A 83 -12.55 -2.67 7.24
N VAL A 84 -12.58 -1.35 7.47
CA VAL A 84 -11.40 -0.61 7.96
C VAL A 84 -10.89 -1.19 9.28
N ILE A 85 -11.77 -1.56 10.21
CA ILE A 85 -11.40 -2.18 11.48
C ILE A 85 -10.70 -3.53 11.25
N PHE A 86 -11.28 -4.39 10.40
CA PHE A 86 -10.65 -5.66 10.04
C PHE A 86 -9.30 -5.47 9.36
N LEU A 87 -9.19 -4.52 8.42
CA LEU A 87 -7.95 -4.24 7.71
C LEU A 87 -6.85 -3.74 8.66
N ASP A 88 -7.19 -2.95 9.68
CA ASP A 88 -6.26 -2.51 10.70
C ASP A 88 -5.71 -3.66 11.55
N GLU A 89 -6.58 -4.58 11.97
CA GLU A 89 -6.18 -5.76 12.74
C GLU A 89 -5.33 -6.72 11.90
N ILE A 90 -5.76 -6.99 10.67
CA ILE A 90 -5.01 -7.81 9.70
C ILE A 90 -3.63 -7.18 9.46
N ALA A 91 -3.55 -5.88 9.21
CA ALA A 91 -2.29 -5.19 8.99
C ALA A 91 -1.34 -5.33 10.18
N ALA A 92 -1.85 -5.22 11.41
CA ALA A 92 -1.04 -5.38 12.62
C ALA A 92 -0.47 -6.81 12.75
N ILE A 93 -1.29 -7.83 12.51
CA ILE A 93 -0.86 -9.24 12.54
C ILE A 93 0.20 -9.51 11.47
N LEU A 94 -0.03 -9.03 10.25
CA LEU A 94 0.89 -9.23 9.13
C LEU A 94 2.22 -8.52 9.36
N GLU A 95 2.22 -7.31 9.93
CA GLU A 95 3.45 -6.60 10.27
C GLU A 95 4.25 -7.30 11.38
N LEU A 96 3.57 -7.92 12.35
CA LEU A 96 4.23 -8.75 13.34
C LEU A 96 4.84 -10.01 12.72
N ALA A 97 4.09 -10.68 11.84
CA ALA A 97 4.57 -11.85 11.11
C ALA A 97 5.73 -11.52 10.16
N ALA A 98 5.75 -10.30 9.60
CA ALA A 98 6.79 -9.81 8.69
C ALA A 98 8.18 -9.70 9.34
N VAL A 99 8.26 -9.71 10.67
CA VAL A 99 9.54 -9.82 11.41
C VAL A 99 10.25 -11.13 11.05
N TYR A 100 9.48 -12.21 10.83
CA TYR A 100 10.02 -13.54 10.53
C TYR A 100 9.96 -13.85 9.03
N ASP A 101 8.94 -13.35 8.33
CA ASP A 101 8.77 -13.54 6.89
C ASP A 101 8.28 -12.25 6.22
N PRO A 102 9.18 -11.36 5.77
CA PRO A 102 8.81 -10.10 5.13
C PRO A 102 7.95 -10.26 3.86
N ASN A 103 8.05 -11.41 3.17
CA ASN A 103 7.30 -11.66 1.94
C ASN A 103 5.78 -11.69 2.19
N ILE A 104 5.37 -11.95 3.43
CA ILE A 104 3.95 -11.97 3.83
C ILE A 104 3.25 -10.65 3.50
N LEU A 105 3.95 -9.52 3.61
CA LEU A 105 3.40 -8.20 3.29
C LEU A 105 3.23 -8.01 1.79
N ILE A 106 4.15 -8.55 0.98
CA ILE A 106 4.11 -8.45 -0.48
C ILE A 106 2.92 -9.24 -1.03
N VAL A 107 2.72 -10.46 -0.52
CA VAL A 107 1.64 -11.34 -0.99
C VAL A 107 0.27 -10.97 -0.42
N SER A 108 0.19 -10.11 0.60
CA SER A 108 -1.06 -9.71 1.26
C SER A 108 -1.98 -8.82 0.40
N GLY A 109 -1.43 -8.19 -0.65
CA GLY A 109 -2.18 -7.24 -1.49
C GLY A 109 -2.38 -5.85 -0.87
N PHE A 110 -1.82 -5.56 0.31
CA PHE A 110 -1.79 -4.21 0.87
C PHE A 110 -0.83 -3.30 0.09
N ASP A 111 -1.14 -2.00 0.07
CA ASP A 111 -0.15 -1.00 -0.33
C ASP A 111 0.90 -0.90 0.77
N LEU A 112 2.19 -0.90 0.41
CA LEU A 112 3.28 -0.82 1.36
C LEU A 112 3.92 0.58 1.30
N ALA A 113 4.30 1.10 2.47
CA ALA A 113 5.15 2.28 2.54
C ALA A 113 6.49 1.96 1.87
N LYS A 114 6.80 2.63 0.76
CA LYS A 114 8.10 2.50 0.12
C LYS A 114 9.16 2.94 1.13
N GLU A 115 10.17 2.09 1.36
CA GLU A 115 11.40 2.52 2.01
C GLU A 115 11.89 3.74 1.21
N ARG A 116 11.98 4.92 1.84
CA ARG A 116 12.75 6.03 1.28
C ARG A 116 14.22 5.57 1.31
N ARG A 117 14.62 4.72 0.36
CA ARG A 117 16.02 4.66 -0.04
C ARG A 117 16.34 6.07 -0.50
N GLY A 118 17.05 6.81 0.34
CA GLY A 118 17.49 8.16 0.01
C GLY A 118 18.09 8.11 -1.38
N HIS A 119 17.39 8.69 -2.35
CA HIS A 119 18.05 9.08 -3.57
C HIS A 119 19.11 10.09 -3.12
N PRO A 120 20.41 9.81 -3.27
CA PRO A 120 21.31 10.94 -3.39
C PRO A 120 20.80 11.67 -4.64
N ARG A 121 20.20 12.83 -4.46
CA ARG A 121 20.21 13.84 -5.52
C ARG A 121 21.69 14.11 -5.72
N ILE A 122 22.35 13.32 -6.55
CA ILE A 122 23.53 13.74 -7.28
C ILE A 122 22.98 14.83 -8.20
N LYS A 123 22.79 16.03 -7.63
CA LYS A 123 22.82 17.25 -8.40
C LYS A 123 24.21 17.24 -9.00
N SER A 124 24.24 16.93 -10.28
CA SER A 124 25.27 17.24 -11.25
C SER A 124 25.76 18.69 -11.09
N ALA A 125 26.58 18.93 -10.07
CA ALA A 125 27.38 20.15 -9.92
C ALA A 125 28.71 20.04 -10.69
N ALA A 126 29.02 18.88 -11.26
CA ALA A 126 30.22 18.66 -12.06
C ALA A 126 30.09 19.19 -13.51
N ALA A 127 28.88 19.45 -14.01
CA ALA A 127 28.69 20.00 -15.37
C ALA A 127 28.86 21.53 -15.42
N ALA A 128 28.76 22.24 -14.30
CA ALA A 128 28.99 23.69 -14.24
C ALA A 128 30.47 24.07 -14.03
N ALA A 129 31.29 23.16 -13.48
CA ALA A 129 32.71 23.40 -13.25
C ALA A 129 33.56 23.28 -14.52
N HIS A 130 33.11 22.52 -15.54
CA HIS A 130 33.85 22.37 -16.79
C HIS A 130 33.65 23.51 -17.81
N ALA A 131 32.63 24.36 -17.63
CA ALA A 131 32.41 25.52 -18.50
C ALA A 131 33.18 26.78 -18.06
N ALA A 132 33.74 26.80 -16.84
CA ALA A 132 34.46 27.96 -16.30
C ALA A 132 35.99 27.91 -16.52
N HIS A 133 36.53 26.79 -17.03
CA HIS A 133 37.97 26.61 -17.24
C HIS A 133 38.41 26.60 -18.72
N ALA A 134 37.51 26.94 -19.65
CA ALA A 134 37.82 27.00 -21.08
C ALA A 134 37.96 28.45 -21.62
N ALA A 135 38.27 29.41 -20.74
CA ALA A 135 38.47 30.81 -21.10
C ALA A 135 39.83 31.38 -20.67
N ASP A 136 40.82 30.52 -20.43
CA ASP A 136 42.21 30.93 -20.19
C ASP A 136 43.14 30.11 -21.08
N GLY A 137 43.60 30.73 -22.17
CA GLY A 137 44.73 30.27 -22.96
C GLY A 137 44.46 30.16 -24.44
N GLU A 138 44.78 31.22 -25.19
CA GLU A 138 45.71 31.16 -26.34
C GLU A 138 45.77 32.52 -27.06
N GLY A 139 46.99 33.05 -27.25
CA GLY A 139 47.22 34.14 -28.20
C GLY A 139 48.29 35.16 -27.81
N GLN A 140 49.55 34.74 -27.72
CA GLN A 140 50.70 35.63 -27.63
C GLN A 140 51.25 35.97 -29.04
N SER A 141 51.51 37.27 -29.25
CA SER A 141 52.44 37.91 -30.21
C SER A 141 52.20 37.93 -31.73
N GLY A 142 52.27 39.14 -32.28
CA GLY A 142 53.17 39.43 -33.41
C GLY A 142 52.59 40.24 -34.58
N SER A 143 52.81 41.56 -34.58
CA SER A 143 53.40 42.40 -35.66
C SER A 143 53.21 43.88 -35.36
#